data_AF-A0A2V9F942-F1
#
_entry.id   AF-A0A2V9F942-F1
#
_cell.length_a   1.000
_cell.length_b   1.000
_cell.length_c   1.000
_cell.angle_alpha   90.00
_cell.angle_beta   90.00
_cell.angle_gamma   90.00
#
_symmetry.space_group_name_H-M   'P 1'
#
loop_
_entity.id
_entity.type
_entity.pdbx_description
1 polymer ?
#
loop_
_entity_poly.entity_id
_entity_poly.type
_entity_poly.pdbx_seq_one_letter_code
_entity_poly.pdbx_strand_id
1 'polypeptide(L)' 'MEKSIRVLVANHPRLMREIVLTTFADQPDIEIVGEVANESEISESVKRTLPNFVV' A
#
# COMPACT_ATOMS: atom_id res chain seq x y z
N MET A 1 -7.79 -12.36 -16.76
CA MET A 1 -7.18 -11.18 -16.13
C MET A 1 -7.26 -11.42 -14.64
N GLU A 2 -6.20 -11.93 -14.04
CA GLU A 2 -6.16 -12.11 -12.58
C GLU A 2 -6.21 -10.71 -11.95
N LYS A 3 -7.10 -10.52 -10.97
CA LYS A 3 -7.27 -9.22 -10.31
C LYS A 3 -6.05 -8.99 -9.42
N SER A 4 -5.27 -7.96 -9.73
CA SER A 4 -4.18 -7.52 -8.87
C SER A 4 -4.72 -7.08 -7.50
N ILE A 5 -4.10 -7.57 -6.43
CA ILE A 5 -4.37 -7.23 -5.03
C ILE A 5 -3.87 -5.80 -4.80
N ARG A 6 -4.79 -4.92 -4.43
CA ARG A 6 -4.53 -3.49 -4.29
C ARG A 6 -4.09 -3.18 -2.86
N VAL A 7 -2.87 -2.68 -2.67
CA VAL A 7 -2.26 -2.45 -1.35
C VAL A 7 -2.00 -0.96 -1.11
N LEU A 8 -2.42 -0.46 0.05
CA LEU A 8 -2.08 0.88 0.54
C LEU A 8 -1.02 0.74 1.65
N VAL A 9 0.13 1.40 1.48
CA VAL A 9 1.23 1.31 2.47
C VAL A 9 1.13 2.48 3.45
N ALA A 10 0.70 2.20 4.68
CA ALA A 10 0.60 3.14 5.79
C ALA A 10 1.81 2.99 6.74
N ASN A 11 2.92 3.66 6.41
CA ASN A 11 4.19 3.42 7.10
C ASN A 11 4.76 4.70 7.76
N HIS A 12 4.83 4.68 9.10
CA HIS A 12 5.29 5.80 9.94
C HIS A 12 6.82 5.82 10.18
N PRO A 13 7.57 4.69 10.28
CA PRO A 13 9.03 4.72 10.14
C PRO A 13 9.51 4.43 8.70
N ARG A 14 10.21 5.41 8.09
CA ARG A 14 10.77 5.33 6.73
C ARG A 14 11.58 4.06 6.42
N LEU A 15 12.15 3.38 7.42
CA LEU A 15 13.01 2.20 7.26
C LEU A 15 12.24 0.95 6.76
N MET A 16 10.97 0.78 7.13
CA MET A 16 10.15 -0.36 6.67
C MET A 16 9.64 -0.15 5.22
N ARG A 17 9.84 1.04 4.63
CA ARG A 17 9.22 1.42 3.36
C ARG A 17 9.88 0.72 2.18
N GLU A 18 11.20 0.74 2.13
CA GLU A 18 11.95 0.14 1.03
C GLU A 18 11.72 -1.37 0.98
N ILE A 19 11.73 -2.04 2.13
CA ILE A 19 11.52 -3.50 2.23
C ILE A 19 10.12 -3.89 1.75
N VAL A 20 9.09 -3.15 2.16
CA VAL A 20 7.69 -3.44 1.78
C VAL A 20 7.49 -3.19 0.29
N LEU A 21 8.00 -2.07 -0.23
CA LEU A 21 7.89 -1.72 -1.65
C LEU A 21 8.63 -2.71 -2.54
N THR A 22 9.87 -3.11 -2.19
CA THR A 22 10.63 -4.10 -2.97
C THR A 22 9.95 -5.46 -2.96
N THR A 23 9.44 -5.90 -1.80
CA THR A 23 8.78 -7.20 -1.67
C THR A 23 7.50 -7.27 -2.51
N PHE A 24 6.71 -6.19 -2.54
CA PHE A 24 5.49 -6.14 -3.35
C PHE A 24 5.73 -5.86 -4.83
N ALA A 25 6.77 -5.11 -5.19
CA ALA A 25 7.12 -4.87 -6.59
C ALA A 25 7.51 -6.16 -7.33
N ASP A 26 8.04 -7.15 -6.61
CA ASP A 26 8.40 -8.46 -7.16
C ASP A 26 7.19 -9.41 -7.32
N GLN A 27 5.99 -9.02 -6.87
CA GLN A 27 4.78 -9.84 -6.99
C GLN A 27 3.92 -9.36 -8.18
N PRO A 28 3.72 -10.19 -9.22
CA PRO A 28 3.00 -9.80 -10.44
C PRO A 28 1.50 -9.57 -10.23
N ASP A 29 0.96 -10.07 -9.12
CA ASP A 29 -0.42 -9.97 -8.70
C ASP A 29 -0.66 -8.87 -7.66
N ILE A 30 0.31 -8.00 -7.37
CA ILE A 30 0.16 -6.92 -6.40
C ILE A 30 0.29 -5.55 -7.07
N GLU A 31 -0.62 -4.65 -6.73
CA GLU A 31 -0.62 -3.25 -7.16
C GLU A 31 -0.59 -2.35 -5.93
N ILE A 32 0.46 -1.53 -5.80
CA ILE A 32 0.53 -0.50 -4.75
C ILE A 32 -0.27 0.71 -5.23
N VAL A 33 -1.39 0.99 -4.56
CA VAL A 33 -2.33 2.05 -4.94
C VAL A 33 -2.07 3.38 -4.23
N GLY A 34 -1.11 3.40 -3.31
CA GLY A 34 -0.67 4.62 -2.66
C GLY A 34 0.10 4.37 -1.38
N GLU A 35 0.55 5.46 -0.79
CA GLU A 35 1.30 5.48 0.44
C GLU A 35 0.77 6.56 1.37
N VAL A 36 0.79 6.27 2.67
CA VAL A 36 0.35 7.18 3.72
C VAL A 36 1.43 7.20 4.80
N ALA A 37 1.92 8.39 5.13
CA ALA A 37 2.91 8.57 6.19
C ALA A 37 2.27 8.89 7.55
N ASN A 38 1.10 9.52 7.54
CA ASN A 38 0.38 9.95 8.73
C ASN A 38 -0.85 9.07 8.95
N GLU A 39 -0.96 8.45 10.12
CA GLU A 39 -2.09 7.57 10.46
C GLU A 39 -3.46 8.27 10.30
N SER A 40 -3.50 9.58 10.52
CA SER A 40 -4.71 10.40 10.39
C SER A 40 -5.26 10.42 8.95
N GLU A 41 -4.40 10.21 7.95
CA GLU A 41 -4.74 10.26 6.52
C GLU A 41 -5.12 8.89 5.95
N ILE A 42 -4.98 7.80 6.73
CA ILE A 42 -5.27 6.43 6.27
C ILE A 42 -6.73 6.32 5.83
N SER A 43 -7.65 6.81 6.65
CA SER A 43 -9.09 6.69 6.39
C SER A 43 -9.52 7.41 5.11
N GLU A 44 -8.94 8.57 4.82
CA GLU A 44 -9.21 9.30 3.58
C GLU A 44 -8.61 8.56 2.37
N SER A 45 -7.38 8.09 2.53
CA SER A 45 -6.66 7.37 1.47
C SER A 45 -7.33 6.04 1.12
N VAL A 46 -7.86 5.30 2.10
CA VAL A 46 -8.67 4.09 1.87
C VAL A 46 -9.92 4.41 1.06
N LYS A 47 -10.64 5.49 1.38
CA LYS A 47 -11.84 5.89 0.62
C LYS A 47 -11.52 6.28 -0.82
N ARG A 48 -10.37 6.94 -1.03
CA ARG A 48 -9.93 7.41 -2.35
C ARG A 48 -9.40 6.27 -3.22
N THR A 49 -8.67 5.32 -2.63
CA THR A 49 -7.95 4.28 -3.36
C THR A 49 -8.66 2.94 -3.36
N LEU A 50 -9.59 2.68 -2.44
CA LEU A 50 -10.31 1.41 -2.28
C LEU A 50 -9.38 0.18 -2.30
N PRO A 51 -8.35 0.14 -1.44
CA PRO A 51 -7.40 -0.97 -1.40
C PRO A 51 -8.07 -2.24 -0.87
N ASN A 52 -7.50 -3.39 -1.22
CA ASN A 52 -7.84 -4.67 -0.62
C ASN A 52 -7.17 -4.86 0.74
N PHE A 53 -6.00 -4.24 0.94
CA PHE A 53 -5.21 -4.37 2.16
C PHE A 53 -4.44 -3.09 2.50
N VAL A 54 -4.25 -2.83 3.80
CA VAL A 54 -3.45 -1.71 4.32
C VAL A 54 -2.37 -2.29 5.23
N VAL A 55 -1.12 -1.86 5.06
CA VAL A 55 0.06 -2.34 5.82
C VAL A 55 0.93 -1.23 6.34
#